data_AF-A0A2R7NHQ2-F1
#
_entry.id   AF-A0A2R7NHQ2-F1
#
_cell.length_a   1.000
_cell.length_b   1.000
_cell.length_c   1.000
_cell.angle_alpha   90.00
_cell.angle_beta   90.00
_cell.angle_gamma   90.00
#
_symmetry.space_group_name_H-M   'P 1'
#
loop_
_entity.id
_entity.type
_entity.pdbx_description
1 polymer ?
#
loop_
_entity_poly.entity_id
_entity_poly.type
_entity_poly.pdbx_seq_one_letter_code
_entity_poly.pdbx_strand_id
1 'polypeptide(L)'
;MSPKTFKGVPTQKFGGFHDTESRILFKQELIPLKFEILRERFFSINKWKEYSGEAFAAFKLYDFNGHPVDREPQKGDFIRIDIPGPGEPEAKGYDWVEITDICFYQDSFSESISMTCRPSRNPENKKSRHVAHFYSSASSSTFMISRNPAHLKAAVYGRNERPNFNANFFNVIRNLATAAGGMAGAAKIQWKQLTDSFLDLD
;
A
#
# COMPACT_ATOMS: atom_id res chain seq x y z
N MET A 1 -0.34 18.04 -13.25
CA MET A 1 -1.58 17.44 -12.69
C MET A 1 -1.63 17.74 -11.20
N SER A 2 -2.82 17.93 -10.64
CA SER A 2 -3.04 18.04 -9.20
C SER A 2 -3.49 16.69 -8.62
N PRO A 3 -3.19 16.41 -7.35
CA PRO A 3 -3.68 15.19 -6.68
C PRO A 3 -5.19 15.26 -6.50
N LYS A 4 -5.88 14.15 -6.71
CA LYS A 4 -7.29 14.04 -6.36
C LYS A 4 -7.46 14.08 -4.84
N THR A 5 -8.58 14.64 -4.39
CA THR A 5 -8.96 14.68 -2.98
C THR A 5 -9.98 13.59 -2.69
N PHE A 6 -9.71 12.77 -1.67
CA PHE A 6 -10.62 11.73 -1.20
C PHE A 6 -10.74 11.80 0.31
N LYS A 7 -11.91 11.45 0.84
CA LYS A 7 -12.12 11.31 2.29
C LYS A 7 -11.21 10.18 2.79
N GLY A 8 -10.52 10.41 3.92
CA GLY A 8 -9.59 9.43 4.50
C GLY A 8 -8.19 9.38 3.85
N VAL A 9 -7.94 10.11 2.76
CA VAL A 9 -6.61 10.22 2.15
C VAL A 9 -5.93 11.52 2.63
N PRO A 10 -4.68 11.48 3.13
CA PRO A 10 -3.95 12.68 3.52
C PRO A 10 -3.84 13.72 2.40
N THR A 11 -3.83 15.00 2.76
CA THR A 11 -3.62 16.07 1.77
C THR A 11 -2.18 16.08 1.27
N GLN A 12 -2.01 16.33 -0.03
CA GLN A 12 -0.71 16.61 -0.60
C GLN A 12 -0.25 18.00 -0.17
N LYS A 13 0.97 18.09 0.35
CA LYS A 13 1.60 19.34 0.78
C LYS A 13 2.97 19.56 0.13
N PHE A 14 3.73 18.49 -0.09
CA PHE A 14 5.10 18.57 -0.60
C PHE A 14 5.54 17.29 -1.30
N GLY A 15 6.67 17.27 -2.00
CA GLY A 15 7.19 16.04 -2.61
C GLY A 15 6.30 15.51 -3.74
N GLY A 16 6.48 14.23 -4.07
CA GLY A 16 5.72 13.51 -5.10
C GLY A 16 4.34 13.05 -4.63
N PHE A 17 3.54 12.64 -5.61
CA PHE A 17 2.27 11.95 -5.39
C PHE A 17 1.97 11.04 -6.58
N HIS A 18 1.10 10.05 -6.36
CA HIS A 18 0.47 9.30 -7.43
C HIS A 18 -0.97 8.92 -7.05
N ASP A 19 -1.79 8.76 -8.07
CA ASP A 19 -3.15 8.22 -7.95
C ASP A 19 -3.23 6.99 -8.87
N THR A 20 -3.19 5.80 -8.28
CA THR A 20 -3.31 4.53 -9.02
C THR A 20 -4.66 3.91 -8.70
N GLU A 21 -5.46 3.65 -9.73
CA GLU A 21 -6.83 3.14 -9.59
C GLU A 21 -7.09 2.04 -10.62
N SER A 22 -7.86 1.04 -10.20
CA SER A 22 -8.50 0.05 -11.08
C SER A 22 -9.99 0.01 -10.76
N ARG A 23 -10.80 -0.32 -11.77
CA ARG A 23 -12.27 -0.41 -11.68
C ARG A 23 -12.77 -1.58 -12.52
N ILE A 24 -13.79 -2.25 -12.02
CA ILE A 24 -14.48 -3.33 -12.74
C ILE A 24 -15.99 -3.14 -12.58
N LEU A 25 -16.71 -3.31 -13.68
CA LEU A 25 -18.18 -3.24 -13.70
C LEU A 25 -18.76 -4.59 -13.32
N PHE A 26 -19.80 -4.57 -12.50
CA PHE A 26 -20.63 -5.74 -12.24
C PHE A 26 -22.10 -5.36 -12.43
N LYS A 27 -22.94 -6.39 -12.59
CA LYS A 27 -24.39 -6.18 -12.42
C LYS A 27 -24.66 -5.73 -10.98
N GLN A 28 -25.60 -4.81 -10.80
CA GLN A 28 -25.87 -4.16 -9.52
C GLN A 28 -26.17 -5.17 -8.40
N GLU A 29 -26.87 -6.25 -8.72
CA GLU A 29 -27.21 -7.34 -7.80
C GLU A 29 -26.00 -8.13 -7.30
N LEU A 30 -24.89 -8.15 -8.04
CA LEU A 30 -23.66 -8.85 -7.66
C LEU A 30 -22.70 -7.97 -6.84
N ILE A 31 -22.88 -6.64 -6.87
CA ILE A 31 -21.98 -5.69 -6.22
C ILE A 31 -21.79 -5.99 -4.72
N PRO A 32 -22.83 -6.24 -3.91
CA PRO A 32 -22.64 -6.52 -2.48
C PRO A 32 -21.79 -7.77 -2.25
N LEU A 33 -22.08 -8.87 -2.96
CA LEU A 33 -21.35 -10.12 -2.84
C LEU A 33 -19.88 -9.97 -3.27
N LYS A 34 -19.63 -9.37 -4.44
CA LYS A 34 -18.27 -9.15 -4.94
C LYS A 34 -17.49 -8.19 -4.05
N PHE A 35 -18.14 -7.23 -3.39
CA PHE A 35 -17.48 -6.33 -2.45
C PHE A 35 -17.04 -7.02 -1.16
N GLU A 36 -17.79 -8.00 -0.64
CA GLU A 36 -17.35 -8.78 0.51
C GLU A 36 -16.07 -9.58 0.19
N ILE A 37 -16.01 -10.21 -0.99
CA ILE A 37 -14.80 -10.91 -1.46
C ILE A 37 -13.62 -9.92 -1.59
N LEU A 38 -13.88 -8.74 -2.17
CA LEU A 38 -12.88 -7.68 -2.28
C LEU A 38 -12.38 -7.22 -0.89
N ARG A 39 -13.27 -7.11 0.10
CA ARG A 39 -12.91 -6.75 1.49
C ARG A 39 -12.01 -7.80 2.12
N GLU A 40 -12.34 -9.08 1.97
CA GLU A 40 -11.52 -10.18 2.48
C GLU A 40 -10.12 -10.18 1.86
N ARG A 41 -10.02 -10.01 0.53
CA ARG A 41 -8.72 -9.90 -0.17
C ARG A 41 -7.94 -8.68 0.27
N PHE A 42 -8.61 -7.53 0.43
CA PHE A 42 -8.00 -6.29 0.86
C PHE A 42 -7.35 -6.42 2.24
N PHE A 43 -8.04 -7.02 3.21
CA PHE A 43 -7.51 -7.21 4.56
C PHE A 43 -6.53 -8.39 4.70
N SER A 44 -6.48 -9.30 3.73
CA SER A 44 -5.53 -10.42 3.69
C SER A 44 -4.12 -9.99 3.25
N ILE A 45 -3.48 -9.06 3.96
CA ILE A 45 -2.15 -8.49 3.64
C ILE A 45 -1.12 -9.60 3.39
N ASN A 46 -1.13 -10.65 4.20
CA ASN A 46 -0.22 -11.79 4.10
C ASN A 46 -0.28 -12.54 2.75
N LYS A 47 -1.38 -12.36 1.99
CA LYS A 47 -1.70 -13.02 0.72
C LYS A 47 -1.63 -12.09 -0.49
N TRP A 48 -1.29 -10.82 -0.32
CA TRP A 48 -1.24 -9.87 -1.46
C TRP A 48 -0.32 -10.33 -2.58
N LYS A 49 0.81 -10.98 -2.27
CA LYS A 49 1.68 -11.59 -3.28
C LYS A 49 1.00 -12.72 -4.04
N GLU A 50 0.26 -13.58 -3.33
CA GLU A 50 -0.46 -14.71 -3.94
C GLU A 50 -1.51 -14.20 -4.95
N TYR A 51 -2.18 -13.09 -4.64
CA TYR A 51 -3.12 -12.45 -5.56
C TYR A 51 -2.44 -11.76 -6.76
N SER A 52 -1.23 -11.26 -6.57
CA SER A 52 -0.52 -10.45 -7.57
C SER A 52 0.54 -11.20 -8.37
N GLY A 53 0.87 -12.43 -8.01
CA GLY A 53 1.83 -13.29 -8.72
C GLY A 53 3.25 -13.18 -8.19
N GLU A 54 4.08 -14.17 -8.56
CA GLU A 54 5.39 -14.42 -7.94
C GLU A 54 6.43 -13.29 -8.09
N ALA A 55 6.32 -12.49 -9.14
CA ALA A 55 7.19 -11.34 -9.38
C ALA A 55 6.79 -10.08 -8.58
N PHE A 56 5.69 -10.14 -7.83
CA PHE A 56 5.21 -9.04 -6.98
C PHE A 56 5.92 -9.03 -5.63
N ALA A 57 5.95 -7.87 -4.96
CA ALA A 57 6.49 -7.75 -3.62
C ALA A 57 5.72 -8.61 -2.60
N ALA A 58 6.43 -9.18 -1.63
CA ALA A 58 5.82 -9.94 -0.55
C ALA A 58 5.47 -9.04 0.63
N PHE A 59 4.26 -9.19 1.17
CA PHE A 59 3.79 -8.42 2.31
C PHE A 59 3.53 -9.35 3.48
N LYS A 60 3.93 -8.94 4.69
CA LYS A 60 3.62 -9.66 5.93
C LYS A 60 3.17 -8.69 7.01
N LEU A 61 2.07 -9.03 7.67
CA LEU A 61 1.49 -8.26 8.76
C LEU A 61 2.15 -8.62 10.09
N TYR A 62 2.44 -7.60 10.87
CA TYR A 62 3.00 -7.68 12.21
C TYR A 62 2.15 -6.86 13.17
N ASP A 63 1.97 -7.36 14.39
CA ASP A 63 1.28 -6.61 15.45
C ASP A 63 2.10 -5.40 15.94
N PHE A 64 1.50 -4.59 16.81
CA PHE A 64 2.15 -3.43 17.41
C PHE A 64 3.45 -3.74 18.19
N ASN A 65 3.68 -5.01 18.57
CA ASN A 65 4.90 -5.44 19.26
C ASN A 65 5.99 -5.91 18.30
N GLY A 66 5.70 -6.02 17.00
CA GLY A 66 6.62 -6.55 16.00
C GLY A 66 6.60 -8.07 15.89
N HIS A 67 5.49 -8.74 16.25
CA HIS A 67 5.32 -10.18 16.00
C HIS A 67 4.47 -10.42 14.75
N PRO A 68 4.81 -11.42 13.91
CA PRO A 68 4.01 -11.76 12.74
C PRO A 68 2.63 -12.28 13.17
N VAL A 69 1.57 -11.85 12.48
CA VAL A 69 0.19 -12.22 12.78
C VAL A 69 -0.60 -12.54 11.52
N ASP A 70 -1.60 -13.41 11.65
CA ASP A 70 -2.53 -13.77 10.58
C ASP A 70 -3.98 -13.47 11.00
N ARG A 71 -4.34 -12.19 10.86
CA ARG A 71 -5.66 -11.62 11.17
C ARG A 71 -5.87 -10.34 10.34
N GLU A 72 -7.05 -9.75 10.38
CA GLU A 72 -7.28 -8.42 9.78
C GLU A 72 -6.37 -7.36 10.43
N PRO A 73 -5.85 -6.38 9.65
CA PRO A 73 -4.98 -5.33 10.13
C PRO A 73 -5.68 -4.38 11.11
N GLN A 74 -4.90 -3.84 12.04
CA GLN A 74 -5.33 -2.87 13.02
C GLN A 74 -4.43 -1.63 12.96
N LYS A 75 -4.97 -0.49 13.42
CA LYS A 75 -4.16 0.72 13.59
C LYS A 75 -3.02 0.44 14.59
N GLY A 76 -1.80 0.83 14.23
CA GLY A 76 -0.57 0.59 14.98
C GLY A 76 0.15 -0.70 14.62
N ASP A 77 -0.43 -1.55 13.77
CA ASP A 77 0.28 -2.68 13.18
C ASP A 77 1.34 -2.23 12.18
N PHE A 78 2.27 -3.14 11.88
CA PHE A 78 3.33 -2.93 10.91
C PHE A 78 3.16 -3.87 9.72
N ILE A 79 3.56 -3.41 8.54
CA ILE A 79 3.65 -4.24 7.34
C ILE A 79 5.11 -4.27 6.91
N ARG A 80 5.66 -5.48 6.83
CA ARG A 80 6.97 -5.74 6.22
C ARG A 80 6.77 -5.96 4.73
N ILE A 81 7.61 -5.34 3.92
CA ILE A 81 7.58 -5.40 2.47
C ILE A 81 8.92 -5.97 1.99
N ASP A 82 8.83 -7.05 1.22
CA ASP A 82 9.96 -7.70 0.55
C ASP A 82 9.87 -7.37 -0.94
N ILE A 83 10.64 -6.37 -1.37
CA ILE A 83 10.67 -5.92 -2.76
C ILE A 83 11.73 -6.75 -3.50
N PRO A 84 11.39 -7.42 -4.61
CA PRO A 84 12.37 -8.19 -5.38
C PRO A 84 13.58 -7.34 -5.79
N GLY A 85 14.77 -7.74 -5.36
CA GLY A 85 16.02 -7.03 -5.61
C GLY A 85 16.92 -6.97 -4.36
N PRO A 86 18.08 -6.30 -4.45
CA PRO A 86 18.94 -6.11 -3.28
C PRO A 86 18.29 -5.14 -2.29
N GLY A 87 18.06 -5.59 -1.05
CA GLY A 87 17.45 -4.81 0.02
C GLY A 87 18.45 -4.02 0.90
N GLU A 88 17.94 -3.26 1.87
CA GLU A 88 18.73 -2.42 2.78
C GLU A 88 19.25 -3.20 4.00
N PRO A 89 20.57 -3.21 4.30
CA PRO A 89 21.14 -4.06 5.35
C PRO A 89 20.60 -3.79 6.76
N GLU A 90 20.38 -2.52 7.16
CA GLU A 90 19.93 -2.19 8.53
C GLU A 90 18.49 -2.65 8.79
N ALA A 91 17.69 -2.77 7.74
CA ALA A 91 16.36 -3.34 7.76
C ALA A 91 16.31 -4.86 7.47
N LYS A 92 17.46 -5.54 7.49
CA LYS A 92 17.62 -6.95 7.08
C LYS A 92 17.12 -7.23 5.66
N GLY A 93 17.14 -6.22 4.79
CA GLY A 93 16.71 -6.31 3.40
C GLY A 93 15.25 -5.91 3.14
N TYR A 94 14.48 -5.51 4.15
CA TYR A 94 13.03 -5.25 4.00
C TYR A 94 12.67 -3.78 4.15
N ASP A 95 11.59 -3.35 3.51
CA ASP A 95 10.94 -2.07 3.80
C ASP A 95 9.84 -2.25 4.85
N TRP A 96 9.62 -1.24 5.69
CA TRP A 96 8.64 -1.26 6.78
C TRP A 96 7.74 -0.04 6.74
N VAL A 97 6.44 -0.29 6.94
CA VAL A 97 5.44 0.75 7.14
C VAL A 97 4.58 0.45 8.36
N GLU A 98 4.04 1.48 8.99
CA GLU A 98 3.04 1.39 10.07
C GLU A 98 1.67 1.76 9.53
N ILE A 99 0.63 1.01 9.92
CA ILE A 99 -0.77 1.32 9.63
C ILE A 99 -1.22 2.41 10.61
N THR A 100 -1.27 3.63 10.11
CA THR A 100 -1.58 4.81 10.94
C THR A 100 -3.07 5.11 11.03
N ASP A 101 -3.87 4.63 10.07
CA ASP A 101 -5.32 4.85 10.07
C ASP A 101 -6.05 3.79 9.24
N ILE A 102 -7.26 3.43 9.68
CA ILE A 102 -8.21 2.60 8.93
C ILE A 102 -9.57 3.29 9.01
N CYS A 103 -10.12 3.67 7.87
CA CYS A 103 -11.39 4.39 7.78
C CYS A 103 -12.43 3.56 7.05
N PHE A 104 -13.66 3.59 7.57
CA PHE A 104 -14.84 3.01 6.95
C PHE A 104 -15.83 4.15 6.69
N TYR A 105 -16.27 4.28 5.45
CA TYR A 105 -17.30 5.22 5.07
C TYR A 105 -18.38 4.50 4.29
N GLN A 106 -19.62 4.69 4.70
CA GLN A 106 -20.78 4.12 4.05
C GLN A 106 -21.89 5.16 3.97
N ASP A 107 -22.56 5.21 2.82
CA ASP A 107 -23.83 5.88 2.61
C ASP A 107 -24.84 4.91 1.98
N SER A 108 -26.01 5.41 1.58
CA SER A 108 -27.10 4.58 1.04
C SER A 108 -26.73 3.80 -0.23
N PHE A 109 -25.73 4.25 -0.99
CA PHE A 109 -25.40 3.70 -2.31
C PHE A 109 -23.91 3.35 -2.46
N SER A 110 -23.06 3.86 -1.58
CA SER A 110 -21.62 3.70 -1.67
C SER A 110 -21.01 3.27 -0.34
N GLU A 111 -19.90 2.54 -0.46
CA GLU A 111 -19.10 2.13 0.67
C GLU A 111 -17.63 2.22 0.26
N SER A 112 -16.77 2.66 1.17
CA SER A 112 -15.33 2.70 0.98
C SER A 112 -14.61 2.35 2.27
N ILE A 113 -13.54 1.58 2.12
CA ILE A 113 -12.65 1.16 3.18
C ILE A 113 -11.25 1.61 2.76
N SER A 114 -10.54 2.29 3.66
CA SER A 114 -9.18 2.74 3.39
C SER A 114 -8.23 2.44 4.53
N MET A 115 -7.00 2.06 4.19
CA MET A 115 -5.91 1.81 5.12
C MET A 115 -4.72 2.71 4.75
N THR A 116 -4.30 3.59 5.66
CA THR A 116 -3.20 4.53 5.43
C THR A 116 -1.95 4.09 6.16
N CYS A 117 -0.90 3.81 5.38
CA CYS A 117 0.40 3.41 5.88
C CYS A 117 1.42 4.55 5.78
N ARG A 118 2.37 4.59 6.71
CA ARG A 118 3.53 5.50 6.67
C ARG A 118 4.84 4.74 6.81
N PRO A 119 5.92 5.14 6.11
CA PRO A 119 7.26 4.61 6.33
C PRO A 119 7.65 4.63 7.80
N SER A 120 8.15 3.50 8.28
CA SER A 120 8.43 3.29 9.70
C SER A 120 9.79 2.61 9.90
N ARG A 121 10.15 2.43 11.17
CA ARG A 121 11.31 1.63 11.57
C ARG A 121 10.95 0.15 11.56
N ASN A 122 11.97 -0.71 11.56
CA ASN A 122 11.76 -2.12 11.89
C ASN A 122 11.24 -2.25 13.35
N PRO A 123 10.02 -2.77 13.58
CA PRO A 123 9.44 -2.89 14.92
C PRO A 123 10.17 -3.93 15.80
N GLU A 124 10.88 -4.89 15.19
CA GLU A 124 11.69 -5.87 15.91
C GLU A 124 12.92 -5.22 16.57
N ASN A 125 13.44 -4.12 16.00
CA ASN A 125 14.59 -3.41 16.55
C ASN A 125 14.15 -2.15 17.32
N LYS A 126 13.66 -2.36 18.55
CA LYS A 126 13.15 -1.28 19.42
C LYS A 126 14.16 -0.17 19.72
N LYS A 127 15.47 -0.43 19.59
CA LYS A 127 16.54 0.54 19.85
C LYS A 127 16.81 1.44 18.64
N SER A 128 16.48 1.00 17.44
CA SER A 128 16.71 1.78 16.23
C SER A 128 15.65 2.88 16.07
N ARG A 129 16.11 4.03 15.58
CA ARG A 129 15.26 5.13 15.09
C ARG A 129 15.32 5.27 13.56
N HIS A 130 16.02 4.35 12.89
CA HIS A 130 16.16 4.32 11.44
C HIS A 130 14.79 4.04 10.79
N VAL A 131 14.37 4.88 9.85
CA VAL A 131 13.20 4.61 9.00
C VAL A 131 13.65 3.63 7.93
N ALA A 132 13.23 2.38 8.08
CA ALA A 132 13.58 1.25 7.24
C ALA A 132 12.71 1.26 5.98
N HIS A 133 12.84 2.30 5.16
CA HIS A 133 12.03 2.48 3.97
C HIS A 133 12.71 3.45 2.98
N PHE A 134 12.57 3.24 1.67
CA PHE A 134 13.15 4.13 0.64
C PHE A 134 12.52 5.54 0.61
N TYR A 135 11.26 5.69 1.02
CA TYR A 135 10.63 6.97 1.34
C TYR A 135 10.72 7.36 2.81
N SER A 136 10.78 8.66 3.09
CA SER A 136 10.83 9.21 4.45
C SER A 136 9.51 9.07 5.21
N SER A 137 9.54 9.18 6.54
CA SER A 137 8.33 9.16 7.40
C SER A 137 7.31 10.27 7.13
N ALA A 138 7.68 11.28 6.33
CA ALA A 138 6.78 12.34 5.89
C ALA A 138 5.81 11.88 4.79
N SER A 139 6.10 10.75 4.13
CA SER A 139 5.32 10.16 3.05
C SER A 139 4.20 9.27 3.57
N SER A 140 3.16 9.06 2.76
CA SER A 140 2.06 8.16 3.10
C SER A 140 1.50 7.47 1.86
N SER A 141 1.05 6.22 2.03
CA SER A 141 0.32 5.46 1.03
C SER A 141 -1.04 5.04 1.60
N THR A 142 -2.12 5.47 0.95
CA THR A 142 -3.48 5.05 1.32
C THR A 142 -3.99 4.04 0.32
N PHE A 143 -4.18 2.80 0.77
CA PHE A 143 -4.87 1.75 0.04
C PHE A 143 -6.37 1.91 0.25
N MET A 144 -7.18 1.75 -0.80
CA MET A 144 -8.61 1.96 -0.71
C MET A 144 -9.36 0.99 -1.62
N ILE A 145 -10.44 0.40 -1.10
CA ILE A 145 -11.47 -0.25 -1.89
C ILE A 145 -12.78 0.51 -1.74
N SER A 146 -13.61 0.50 -2.78
CA SER A 146 -14.95 1.08 -2.70
C SER A 146 -15.91 0.42 -3.67
N ARG A 147 -17.19 0.48 -3.35
CA ARG A 147 -18.28 0.13 -4.25
C ARG A 147 -19.24 1.28 -4.45
N ASN A 148 -19.90 1.27 -5.61
CA ASN A 148 -21.15 1.98 -5.86
C ASN A 148 -22.10 1.04 -6.64
N PRO A 149 -23.33 1.44 -7.01
CA PRO A 149 -24.27 0.54 -7.66
C PRO A 149 -23.81 -0.02 -9.02
N ALA A 150 -22.78 0.56 -9.64
CA ALA A 150 -22.31 0.19 -10.98
C ALA A 150 -20.95 -0.52 -10.99
N HIS A 151 -20.08 -0.29 -10.01
CA HIS A 151 -18.71 -0.80 -10.07
C HIS A 151 -18.04 -0.97 -8.71
N LEU A 152 -17.01 -1.81 -8.70
CA LEU A 152 -16.01 -1.88 -7.65
C LEU A 152 -14.75 -1.14 -8.09
N LYS A 153 -14.06 -0.54 -7.12
CA LYS A 153 -12.79 0.17 -7.32
C LYS A 153 -11.79 -0.29 -6.27
N ALA A 154 -10.54 -0.47 -6.70
CA ALA A 154 -9.36 -0.58 -5.85
C ALA A 154 -8.39 0.55 -6.21
N ALA A 155 -7.71 1.11 -5.21
CA ALA A 155 -6.81 2.24 -5.42
C ALA A 155 -5.66 2.28 -4.42
N VAL A 156 -4.56 2.91 -4.84
CA VAL A 156 -3.43 3.31 -3.99
C VAL A 156 -3.10 4.77 -4.26
N TYR A 157 -3.12 5.57 -3.19
CA TYR A 157 -2.88 7.00 -3.24
C TYR A 157 -1.60 7.34 -2.47
N GLY A 158 -0.52 7.63 -3.21
CA GLY A 158 0.74 8.12 -2.65
C GLY A 158 0.67 9.62 -2.43
N ARG A 159 1.05 10.08 -1.24
CA ARG A 159 1.09 11.50 -0.87
C ARG A 159 2.39 11.81 -0.16
N ASN A 160 2.88 13.03 -0.36
CA ASN A 160 4.03 13.56 0.35
C ASN A 160 5.32 12.74 0.15
N GLU A 161 5.46 12.11 -1.02
CA GLU A 161 6.54 11.16 -1.32
C GLU A 161 7.88 11.88 -1.43
N ARG A 162 8.80 11.54 -0.52
CA ARG A 162 10.16 12.10 -0.48
C ARG A 162 11.17 10.98 -0.24
N PRO A 163 12.28 10.94 -1.00
CA PRO A 163 13.34 9.99 -0.75
C PRO A 163 13.85 10.08 0.69
N ASN A 164 14.14 8.92 1.27
CA ASN A 164 14.82 8.82 2.56
C ASN A 164 16.33 8.82 2.34
N PHE A 165 16.97 9.98 2.42
CA PHE A 165 18.41 10.13 2.23
C PHE A 165 19.26 9.53 3.36
N ASN A 166 18.63 9.16 4.49
CA ASN A 166 19.31 8.52 5.61
C ASN A 166 19.32 7.00 5.51
N ALA A 167 18.61 6.43 4.55
CA ALA A 167 18.69 5.01 4.25
C ALA A 167 19.80 4.82 3.21
N ASN A 168 20.64 3.79 3.36
CA ASN A 168 21.81 3.53 2.51
C ASN A 168 21.42 3.05 1.09
N PHE A 169 20.54 3.78 0.41
CA PHE A 169 19.78 3.39 -0.78
C PHE A 169 20.35 3.89 -2.10
N PHE A 170 21.59 4.42 -2.13
CA PHE A 170 22.20 4.91 -3.37
C PHE A 170 22.26 3.85 -4.49
N ASN A 171 22.19 2.55 -4.17
CA ASN A 171 22.27 1.46 -5.15
C ASN A 171 20.91 0.94 -5.68
N VAL A 172 19.84 0.90 -4.87
CA VAL A 172 18.57 0.25 -5.29
C VAL A 172 17.79 1.12 -6.28
N ILE A 173 17.69 2.42 -5.99
CA ILE A 173 17.01 3.37 -6.87
C ILE A 173 17.77 3.53 -8.19
N ARG A 174 19.11 3.41 -8.17
CA ARG A 174 19.92 3.57 -9.38
C ARG A 174 19.66 2.46 -10.42
N ASN A 175 19.29 1.26 -9.99
CA ASN A 175 18.95 0.14 -10.88
C ASN A 175 17.47 0.14 -11.31
N LEU A 176 16.55 0.61 -10.47
CA LEU A 176 15.12 0.69 -10.83
C LEU A 176 14.79 1.94 -11.67
N ALA A 177 15.48 3.06 -11.41
CA ALA A 177 15.24 4.34 -12.08
C ALA A 177 15.85 4.41 -13.50
N THR A 178 16.89 3.62 -13.79
CA THR A 178 17.52 3.59 -15.13
C THR A 178 16.72 2.80 -16.15
N ALA A 179 15.81 1.90 -15.75
CA ALA A 179 15.01 1.09 -16.67
C ALA A 179 13.61 1.68 -16.98
N ALA A 180 13.05 2.54 -16.13
CA ALA A 180 11.62 2.94 -16.23
C ALA A 180 11.28 4.42 -15.93
N GLY A 181 12.25 5.35 -15.89
CA GLY A 181 11.94 6.78 -15.75
C GLY A 181 11.60 7.27 -14.33
N GLY A 182 12.33 6.77 -13.32
CA GLY A 182 12.30 7.26 -11.94
C GLY A 182 11.43 6.45 -10.94
N MET A 183 11.65 6.66 -9.63
CA MET A 183 10.98 5.93 -8.52
C MET A 183 9.45 5.91 -8.64
N ALA A 184 8.84 7.01 -9.08
CA ALA A 184 7.40 7.13 -9.22
C ALA A 184 6.82 6.21 -10.33
N GLY A 185 7.60 5.91 -11.38
CA GLY A 185 7.16 5.05 -12.48
C GLY A 185 7.08 3.58 -12.08
N ALA A 186 8.11 3.07 -11.42
CA ALA A 186 8.16 1.68 -10.96
C ALA A 186 7.14 1.38 -9.86
N ALA A 187 6.98 2.29 -8.88
CA ALA A 187 5.98 2.16 -7.84
C ALA A 187 4.56 2.12 -8.43
N LYS A 188 4.27 2.96 -9.44
CA LYS A 188 2.97 2.98 -10.10
C LYS A 188 2.62 1.66 -10.80
N ILE A 189 3.60 0.97 -11.40
CA ILE A 189 3.39 -0.35 -12.03
C ILE A 189 3.01 -1.39 -10.98
N GLN A 190 3.79 -1.48 -9.90
CA GLN A 190 3.50 -2.39 -8.78
C GLN A 190 2.09 -2.11 -8.20
N TRP A 191 1.76 -0.84 -7.94
CA TRP A 191 0.43 -0.50 -7.43
C TRP A 191 -0.70 -0.81 -8.40
N LYS A 192 -0.46 -0.67 -9.72
CA LYS A 192 -1.48 -1.00 -10.71
C LYS A 192 -1.77 -2.50 -10.72
N GLN A 193 -0.72 -3.32 -10.68
CA GLN A 193 -0.81 -4.77 -10.56
C GLN A 193 -1.60 -5.17 -9.32
N LEU A 194 -1.29 -4.59 -8.15
CA LEU A 194 -2.06 -4.85 -6.92
C LEU A 194 -3.54 -4.50 -7.06
N THR A 195 -3.85 -3.31 -7.59
CA THR A 195 -5.25 -2.87 -7.73
C THR A 195 -6.03 -3.68 -8.75
N ASP A 196 -5.38 -4.21 -9.79
CA ASP A 196 -5.99 -5.16 -10.73
C ASP A 196 -6.24 -6.50 -10.05
N SER A 197 -5.25 -7.04 -9.35
CA SER A 197 -5.35 -8.31 -8.62
C SER A 197 -6.40 -8.31 -7.52
N PHE A 198 -6.69 -7.17 -6.89
CA PHE A 198 -7.80 -7.06 -5.95
C PHE A 198 -9.16 -7.24 -6.64
N LEU A 199 -9.28 -6.79 -7.89
CA LEU A 199 -10.53 -6.82 -8.65
C LEU A 199 -10.67 -8.06 -9.53
N ASP A 200 -9.68 -8.94 -9.54
CA ASP A 200 -9.74 -10.27 -10.15
C ASP A 200 -10.58 -11.22 -9.28
N LEU A 201 -11.91 -11.05 -9.33
CA LEU A 201 -12.88 -11.64 -8.40
C LEU A 201 -13.70 -12.79 -9.03
N ASP A 202 -13.30 -13.28 -10.19
CA ASP A 202 -14.01 -14.33 -10.93
C ASP A 202 -13.46 -15.74 -10.69
#